data_AF-A0A0G0EGR0-F1
#
_entry.id   AF-A0A0G0EGR0-F1
#
_cell.length_a   1.000
_cell.length_b   1.000
_cell.length_c   1.000
_cell.angle_alpha   90.00
_cell.angle_beta   90.00
_cell.angle_gamma   90.00
#
_symmetry.space_group_name_H-M   'P 1'
#
loop_
_entity.id
_entity.type
_entity.pdbx_description
1 polymer ?
#
loop_
_entity_poly.entity_id
_entity_poly.type
_entity_poly.pdbx_seq_one_letter_code
_entity_poly.pdbx_strand_id
1 'polypeptide(L)'
;MYLNLIKIFVPMTVAFFLGLFLTPIATHFFYKYKMWKKYSRSINVVTSDFAKIHNEKEELKTPRIGGIIIWISVLITSLIFYFGSIFFPSANAEKINFLSRNQTLIPLFTLLVGSLIGLWDDFIQIYGTGKFARDDKSWRKWKAFLVAFLSLFIGVWFFYKLGMTSIHIPFGGDLYLGILIIPFFVIVALATFSGGVIDGIDGLSGGVLASIFHNWSNFGISLV
;
A
#
# COMPACT_ATOMS: atom_id res chain seq x y z
N MET A 1 18.97 3.18 21.02
CA MET A 1 17.70 2.53 21.43
C MET A 1 16.53 3.51 21.54
N TYR A 2 16.41 4.37 22.57
CA TYR A 2 15.23 5.25 22.75
C TYR A 2 14.93 6.18 21.57
N LEU A 3 15.95 6.83 20.99
CA LEU A 3 15.78 7.67 19.80
C LEU A 3 15.33 6.90 18.56
N ASN A 4 15.63 5.59 18.44
CA ASN A 4 15.20 4.76 17.32
C ASN A 4 13.71 4.43 17.45
N LEU A 5 13.25 4.14 18.68
CA LEU A 5 11.83 3.93 18.96
C LEU A 5 11.02 5.19 18.66
N ILE A 6 11.48 6.36 19.13
CA ILE A 6 10.78 7.64 18.89
C ILE A 6 10.60 7.91 17.38
N LYS A 7 11.62 7.64 16.56
CA LYS A 7 11.56 7.81 15.09
C LYS A 7 10.50 6.96 14.41
N ILE A 8 10.14 5.82 14.98
CA ILE A 8 9.18 4.89 14.39
C ILE A 8 7.80 5.13 14.97
N PHE A 9 7.69 5.19 16.30
CA PHE A 9 6.41 5.29 16.99
C PHE A 9 5.76 6.68 16.86
N VAL A 10 6.53 7.77 16.88
CA VAL A 10 5.94 9.12 16.78
C VAL A 10 5.27 9.31 15.41
N PRO A 11 5.93 9.04 14.28
CA PRO A 11 5.30 9.21 12.97
C PRO A 11 4.17 8.22 12.71
N MET A 12 4.27 6.98 13.21
CA MET A 12 3.18 6.02 13.20
C MET A 12 1.94 6.55 13.94
N THR A 13 2.14 7.09 15.14
CA THR A 13 1.05 7.63 15.97
C THR A 13 0.41 8.85 15.31
N VAL A 14 1.21 9.75 14.75
CA VAL A 14 0.73 10.91 13.98
C VAL A 14 -0.10 10.46 12.78
N ALA A 15 0.38 9.49 11.99
CA ALA A 15 -0.37 8.97 10.85
C ALA A 15 -1.69 8.32 11.25
N PHE A 16 -1.72 7.58 12.35
CA PHE A 16 -2.93 6.95 12.88
C PHE A 16 -4.00 7.99 13.28
N PHE A 17 -3.63 8.98 14.10
CA PHE A 17 -4.57 10.01 14.53
C PHE A 17 -5.00 10.93 13.39
N LEU A 18 -4.10 11.24 12.44
CA LEU A 18 -4.47 11.95 11.22
C LEU A 18 -5.51 11.18 10.41
N GLY A 19 -5.35 9.86 10.26
CA GLY A 19 -6.34 9.01 9.60
C GLY A 19 -7.70 9.06 10.28
N LEU A 20 -7.74 8.93 11.61
CA LEU A 20 -8.98 9.06 12.38
C LEU A 20 -9.64 10.43 12.21
N PHE A 21 -8.85 11.50 12.20
CA PHE A 21 -9.34 12.87 12.02
C PHE A 21 -9.87 13.13 10.60
N LEU A 22 -9.18 12.61 9.57
CA LEU A 22 -9.58 12.76 8.17
C LEU A 22 -10.80 11.91 7.80
N THR A 23 -11.03 10.79 8.51
CA THR A 23 -12.11 9.85 8.24
C THR A 23 -13.50 10.51 8.18
N PRO A 24 -14.00 11.26 9.17
CA PRO A 24 -15.33 11.87 9.09
C PRO A 24 -15.48 12.85 7.92
N ILE A 25 -14.42 13.61 7.61
CA ILE A 25 -14.40 14.56 6.49
C ILE A 25 -14.47 13.79 5.16
N ALA A 26 -13.62 12.78 4.99
CA ALA A 26 -13.56 11.97 3.78
C ALA A 26 -14.87 11.21 3.56
N THR A 27 -15.39 10.55 4.60
CA THR A 27 -16.64 9.80 4.56
C THR A 27 -17.82 10.68 4.17
N HIS A 28 -17.90 11.93 4.66
CA HIS A 28 -18.94 12.88 4.21
C HIS A 28 -18.93 13.05 2.68
N PHE A 29 -17.75 13.25 2.08
CA PHE A 29 -17.62 13.37 0.62
C PHE A 29 -17.93 12.06 -0.09
N PHE A 30 -17.50 10.92 0.45
CA PHE A 30 -17.77 9.62 -0.17
C PHE A 30 -19.27 9.32 -0.29
N TYR A 31 -20.05 9.64 0.75
CA TYR A 31 -21.50 9.50 0.71
C TYR A 31 -22.15 10.55 -0.19
N LYS A 32 -21.69 11.81 -0.15
CA LYS A 32 -22.20 12.90 -1.00
C LYS A 32 -22.09 12.57 -2.49
N TYR A 33 -20.96 12.00 -2.92
CA TYR A 33 -20.71 11.65 -4.32
C TYR A 33 -21.06 10.20 -4.67
N LYS A 34 -21.63 9.43 -3.72
CA LYS A 34 -22.04 8.03 -3.92
C LYS A 34 -20.90 7.14 -4.43
N MET A 35 -19.74 7.21 -3.78
CA MET A 35 -18.50 6.53 -4.17
C MET A 35 -18.48 5.04 -3.79
N TRP A 36 -19.54 4.32 -4.15
CA TRP A 36 -19.72 2.88 -3.94
C TRP A 36 -19.91 2.15 -5.28
N LYS A 37 -19.77 0.82 -5.28
CA LYS A 37 -19.91 0.02 -6.50
C LYS A 37 -21.34 0.08 -7.04
N LYS A 38 -21.48 0.15 -8.37
CA LYS A 38 -22.78 0.04 -9.05
C LYS A 38 -23.19 -1.38 -9.39
N TYR A 39 -22.22 -2.30 -9.49
CA TYR A 39 -22.43 -3.68 -9.89
C TYR A 39 -21.88 -4.62 -8.83
N SER A 40 -22.61 -5.69 -8.57
CA SER A 40 -22.21 -6.74 -7.64
C SER A 40 -21.22 -7.72 -8.29
N ARG A 41 -20.33 -8.27 -7.46
CA ARG A 41 -19.42 -9.38 -7.81
C ARG A 41 -20.16 -10.72 -7.99
N SER A 42 -21.40 -10.86 -7.52
CA SER A 42 -22.17 -12.11 -7.47
C SER A 42 -22.53 -12.72 -8.82
N ILE A 43 -22.58 -11.91 -9.89
CA ILE A 43 -23.02 -12.35 -11.23
C ILE A 43 -22.14 -13.49 -11.79
N ASN A 44 -20.92 -13.67 -11.27
CA ASN A 44 -19.96 -14.69 -11.72
C ASN A 44 -19.52 -15.67 -10.60
N VAL A 45 -20.21 -15.74 -9.46
CA VAL A 45 -19.79 -16.60 -8.34
C VAL A 45 -20.32 -18.02 -8.51
N VAL A 46 -19.39 -18.98 -8.61
CA VAL A 46 -19.64 -20.41 -8.87
C VAL A 46 -19.98 -21.18 -7.59
N THR A 47 -19.79 -20.59 -6.40
CA THR A 47 -19.83 -21.31 -5.12
C THR A 47 -20.87 -20.72 -4.15
N SER A 48 -21.77 -21.57 -3.67
CA SER A 48 -22.91 -21.20 -2.83
C SER A 48 -22.54 -20.63 -1.44
N ASP A 49 -21.34 -20.92 -0.93
CA ASP A 49 -20.91 -20.45 0.40
C ASP A 49 -20.39 -19.01 0.40
N PHE A 50 -19.84 -18.53 -0.72
CA PHE A 50 -19.47 -17.11 -0.85
C PHE A 50 -20.71 -16.23 -0.82
N ALA A 51 -21.82 -16.67 -1.42
CA ALA A 51 -23.09 -15.94 -1.39
C ALA A 51 -23.74 -15.85 0.00
N LYS A 52 -23.43 -16.79 0.93
CA LYS A 52 -23.95 -16.78 2.30
C LYS A 52 -23.21 -15.83 3.22
N ILE A 53 -21.92 -15.60 2.96
CA ILE A 53 -21.05 -14.74 3.78
C ILE A 53 -20.98 -13.31 3.20
N HIS A 54 -21.26 -13.14 1.91
CA HIS A 54 -21.11 -11.87 1.21
C HIS A 54 -22.38 -11.02 1.25
N ASN A 55 -22.33 -9.90 1.98
CA ASN A 55 -23.41 -8.93 2.10
C ASN A 55 -23.51 -8.01 0.86
N GLU A 56 -24.06 -8.56 -0.21
CA GLU A 56 -24.21 -7.89 -1.51
C GLU A 56 -24.96 -6.53 -1.42
N LYS A 57 -25.96 -6.44 -0.55
CA LYS A 57 -26.76 -5.22 -0.35
C LYS A 57 -25.98 -4.09 0.34
N GLU A 58 -25.04 -4.44 1.22
CA GLU A 58 -24.21 -3.47 1.92
C GLU A 58 -23.03 -3.04 1.04
N GLU A 59 -22.43 -3.94 0.26
CA GLU A 59 -21.35 -3.60 -0.69
C GLU A 59 -21.78 -2.53 -1.70
N LEU A 60 -23.05 -2.54 -2.12
CA LEU A 60 -23.62 -1.56 -3.05
C LEU A 60 -24.00 -0.21 -2.40
N LYS A 61 -23.81 -0.06 -1.08
CA LYS A 61 -24.12 1.15 -0.32
C LYS A 61 -22.94 1.69 0.47
N THR A 62 -21.87 0.91 0.61
CA THR A 62 -20.66 1.28 1.36
C THR A 62 -19.61 1.90 0.44
N PRO A 63 -19.06 3.08 0.79
CA PRO A 63 -17.93 3.66 0.08
C PRO A 63 -16.75 2.70 -0.12
N ARG A 64 -16.21 2.65 -1.33
CA ARG A 64 -15.10 1.75 -1.67
C ARG A 64 -13.72 2.38 -1.49
N ILE A 65 -13.60 3.69 -1.69
CA ILE A 65 -12.31 4.38 -1.79
C ILE A 65 -11.66 4.69 -0.43
N GLY A 66 -11.90 3.87 0.60
CA GLY A 66 -11.39 4.10 1.95
C GLY A 66 -9.85 4.12 2.03
N GLY A 67 -9.17 3.43 1.11
CA GLY A 67 -7.71 3.43 1.01
C GLY A 67 -7.10 4.83 0.85
N ILE A 68 -7.88 5.80 0.34
CA ILE A 68 -7.43 7.20 0.20
C ILE A 68 -7.06 7.83 1.55
N ILE A 69 -7.78 7.48 2.61
CA ILE A 69 -7.53 8.00 3.97
C ILE A 69 -6.16 7.52 4.44
N ILE A 70 -5.80 6.26 4.15
CA ILE A 70 -4.54 5.66 4.59
C ILE A 70 -3.35 6.35 3.92
N TRP A 71 -3.28 6.37 2.59
CA TRP A 71 -2.09 6.89 1.91
C TRP A 71 -1.97 8.41 2.03
N ILE A 72 -3.09 9.16 2.09
CA ILE A 72 -3.05 10.60 2.37
C ILE A 72 -2.49 10.85 3.77
N SER A 73 -2.90 10.07 4.78
CA SER A 73 -2.39 10.24 6.15
C SER A 73 -0.88 9.98 6.22
N VAL A 74 -0.39 8.94 5.52
CA VAL A 74 1.05 8.65 5.43
C VAL A 74 1.80 9.76 4.69
N LEU A 75 1.24 10.29 3.60
CA LEU A 75 1.84 11.38 2.83
C LEU A 75 1.93 12.67 3.65
N ILE A 76 0.83 13.09 4.27
CA ILE A 76 0.77 14.29 5.12
C ILE A 76 1.76 14.15 6.28
N THR A 77 1.78 13.00 6.95
CA THR A 77 2.74 12.71 8.03
C THR A 77 4.18 12.87 7.53
N SER A 78 4.50 12.26 6.38
CA SER A 78 5.83 12.35 5.78
C SER A 78 6.22 13.79 5.46
N LEU A 79 5.29 14.59 4.94
CA LEU A 79 5.48 16.02 4.66
C LEU A 79 5.65 16.86 5.94
N ILE A 80 4.89 16.57 7.01
CA ILE A 80 5.02 17.26 8.31
C ILE A 80 6.45 17.11 8.85
N PHE A 81 7.01 15.89 8.84
CA PHE A 81 8.37 15.67 9.31
C PHE A 81 9.43 16.25 8.38
N TYR A 82 9.18 16.21 7.07
CA TYR A 82 10.05 16.86 6.08
C TYR A 82 10.10 18.38 6.28
N PHE A 83 8.96 19.06 6.28
CA PHE A 83 8.89 20.50 6.49
C PHE A 83 9.35 20.89 7.89
N GLY A 84 9.05 20.10 8.93
CA GLY A 84 9.58 20.30 10.27
C GLY A 84 11.10 20.32 10.31
N SER A 85 11.77 19.45 9.53
CA SER A 85 13.24 19.46 9.42
C SER A 85 13.80 20.69 8.69
N ILE A 86 13.03 21.30 7.80
CA ILE A 86 13.42 22.52 7.07
C ILE A 86 13.22 23.76 7.93
N PHE A 87 12.06 23.89 8.59
CA PHE A 87 11.72 25.08 9.37
C PHE A 87 12.42 25.11 10.74
N PHE A 88 12.71 23.94 11.32
CA PHE A 88 13.38 23.81 12.63
C PHE A 88 14.58 22.85 12.51
N PRO A 89 15.65 23.26 11.78
CA PRO A 89 16.80 22.42 11.56
C PRO A 89 17.48 22.09 12.89
N SER A 90 17.50 20.80 13.22
CA SER A 90 18.17 20.26 14.40
C SER A 90 18.63 18.84 14.11
N ALA A 91 19.67 18.39 14.82
CA ALA A 91 20.18 17.03 14.68
C ALA A 91 19.12 15.95 14.94
N ASN A 92 18.08 16.26 15.71
CA ASN A 92 16.95 15.37 15.96
C ASN A 92 15.91 15.43 14.83
N ALA A 93 15.63 16.60 14.28
CA ALA A 93 14.67 16.77 13.19
C ALA A 93 15.16 16.11 11.89
N GLU A 94 16.45 16.25 11.54
CA GLU A 94 17.04 15.55 10.39
C GLU A 94 16.97 14.03 10.54
N LYS A 95 17.16 13.53 11.77
CA LYS A 95 17.12 12.11 12.10
C LYS A 95 15.71 11.50 12.02
N ILE A 96 14.65 12.30 12.11
CA ILE A 96 13.25 11.88 11.99
C ILE A 96 12.73 12.11 10.55
N ASN A 97 13.39 12.95 9.75
CA ASN A 97 13.04 13.16 8.35
C ASN A 97 13.28 11.89 7.51
N PHE A 98 12.18 11.20 7.20
CA PHE A 98 12.20 10.00 6.37
C PHE A 98 12.63 10.28 4.95
N LEU A 99 12.36 11.46 4.37
CA LEU A 99 12.65 11.75 2.96
C LEU A 99 14.13 12.04 2.68
N SER A 100 14.97 12.07 3.71
CA SER A 100 16.42 12.29 3.57
C SER A 100 17.17 11.10 2.94
N ARG A 101 16.58 9.89 2.91
CA ARG A 101 17.27 8.66 2.49
C ARG A 101 16.81 8.18 1.11
N ASN A 102 17.76 7.78 0.26
CA ASN A 102 17.45 7.19 -1.04
C ASN A 102 16.57 5.92 -0.95
N GLN A 103 16.64 5.20 0.17
CA GLN A 103 15.88 3.97 0.39
C GLN A 103 14.40 4.22 0.71
N THR A 104 14.05 5.33 1.36
CA THR A 104 12.68 5.64 1.79
C THR A 104 11.85 6.29 0.69
N LEU A 105 12.51 6.90 -0.30
CA LEU A 105 11.87 7.41 -1.51
C LEU A 105 11.21 6.30 -2.33
N ILE A 106 11.79 5.09 -2.34
CA ILE A 106 11.25 3.96 -3.10
C ILE A 106 9.89 3.52 -2.53
N PRO A 107 9.73 3.20 -1.22
CA PRO A 107 8.43 2.91 -0.63
C PRO A 107 7.41 4.03 -0.81
N LEU A 108 7.80 5.31 -0.65
CA LEU A 108 6.86 6.43 -0.82
C LEU A 108 6.39 6.55 -2.27
N PHE A 109 7.31 6.49 -3.23
CA PHE A 109 6.98 6.52 -4.66
C PHE A 109 6.06 5.35 -5.02
N THR A 110 6.38 4.15 -4.55
CA THR A 110 5.59 2.93 -4.80
C THR A 110 4.19 3.04 -4.18
N LEU A 111 4.08 3.58 -2.96
CA LEU A 111 2.81 3.86 -2.29
C LEU A 111 1.97 4.83 -3.11
N LEU A 112 2.55 5.95 -3.57
CA LEU A 112 1.83 6.97 -4.33
C LEU A 112 1.37 6.44 -5.69
N VAL A 113 2.26 5.82 -6.47
CA VAL A 113 1.88 5.29 -7.78
C VAL A 113 0.87 4.14 -7.64
N GLY A 114 1.11 3.21 -6.72
CA GLY A 114 0.19 2.09 -6.47
C GLY A 114 -1.19 2.55 -6.01
N SER A 115 -1.24 3.53 -5.10
CA SER A 115 -2.51 4.07 -4.60
C SER A 115 -3.27 4.88 -5.65
N LEU A 116 -2.59 5.67 -6.50
CA LEU A 116 -3.22 6.38 -7.60
C LEU A 116 -3.84 5.43 -8.63
N ILE A 117 -3.14 4.32 -8.92
CA ILE A 117 -3.64 3.31 -9.86
C ILE A 117 -4.81 2.54 -9.25
N GLY A 118 -4.76 2.20 -7.96
CA GLY A 118 -5.89 1.63 -7.24
C GLY A 118 -7.10 2.56 -7.21
N LEU A 119 -6.90 3.85 -6.93
CA LEU A 119 -7.95 4.86 -6.93
C LEU A 119 -8.56 5.04 -8.34
N TRP A 120 -7.74 5.00 -9.38
CA TRP A 120 -8.20 5.03 -10.77
C TRP A 120 -9.07 3.81 -11.11
N ASP A 121 -8.66 2.61 -10.69
CA ASP A 121 -9.45 1.38 -10.83
C ASP A 121 -10.79 1.49 -10.09
N ASP A 122 -10.79 2.01 -8.87
CA ASP A 122 -12.01 2.23 -8.09
C ASP A 122 -12.95 3.23 -8.80
N PHE A 123 -12.42 4.33 -9.35
CA PHE A 123 -13.25 5.28 -10.10
C PHE A 123 -13.81 4.69 -11.40
N ILE A 124 -13.08 3.84 -12.12
CA ILE A 124 -13.63 3.10 -13.26
C ILE A 124 -14.80 2.22 -12.81
N GLN A 125 -14.70 1.56 -11.66
CA GLN A 125 -15.75 0.67 -11.16
C GLN A 125 -16.96 1.42 -10.56
N ILE A 126 -16.76 2.64 -10.06
CA ILE A 126 -17.85 3.50 -9.53
C ILE A 126 -18.55 4.26 -10.67
N TYR A 127 -17.80 4.92 -11.55
CA TYR A 127 -18.33 5.85 -12.54
C TYR A 127 -18.42 5.26 -13.96
N GLY A 128 -17.62 4.24 -14.28
CA GLY A 128 -17.58 3.64 -15.60
C GLY A 128 -18.84 2.84 -15.96
N THR A 129 -18.99 2.59 -17.27
CA THR A 129 -20.03 1.76 -17.86
C THR A 129 -19.40 0.64 -18.70
N GLY A 130 -20.05 -0.52 -18.79
CA GLY A 130 -19.58 -1.63 -19.63
C GLY A 130 -18.70 -2.68 -18.92
N LYS A 131 -17.93 -3.45 -19.70
CA LYS A 131 -17.19 -4.65 -19.24
C LYS A 131 -16.09 -4.35 -18.22
N PHE A 132 -15.41 -3.21 -18.34
CA PHE A 132 -14.37 -2.79 -17.40
C PHE A 132 -14.92 -2.45 -16.00
N ALA A 133 -16.14 -1.93 -15.92
CA ALA A 133 -16.84 -1.71 -14.64
C ALA A 133 -17.27 -3.03 -13.95
N ARG A 134 -17.20 -4.17 -14.67
CA ARG A 134 -17.53 -5.52 -14.18
C ARG A 134 -16.28 -6.38 -13.87
N ASP A 135 -15.11 -5.76 -13.72
CA ASP A 135 -13.84 -6.43 -13.39
C ASP A 135 -13.48 -7.60 -14.34
N ASP A 136 -13.47 -7.31 -15.64
CA ASP A 136 -13.12 -8.29 -16.69
C ASP A 136 -11.72 -8.90 -16.45
N LYS A 137 -11.57 -10.20 -16.76
CA LYS A 137 -10.29 -10.91 -16.66
C LYS A 137 -9.16 -10.22 -17.45
N SER A 138 -9.48 -9.55 -18.56
CA SER A 138 -8.52 -8.76 -19.35
C SER A 138 -7.92 -7.61 -18.54
N TRP A 139 -8.73 -6.96 -17.71
CA TRP A 139 -8.30 -5.85 -16.86
C TRP A 139 -7.36 -6.32 -15.74
N ARG A 140 -7.62 -7.49 -15.16
CA ARG A 140 -6.72 -8.10 -14.16
C ARG A 140 -5.34 -8.41 -14.73
N LYS A 141 -5.25 -8.87 -15.98
CA LYS A 141 -3.95 -9.07 -16.67
C LYS A 141 -3.20 -7.76 -16.87
N TRP A 142 -3.92 -6.70 -17.24
CA TRP A 142 -3.33 -5.37 -17.41
C TRP A 142 -2.77 -4.81 -16.10
N LYS A 143 -3.50 -4.98 -14.98
CA LYS A 143 -3.02 -4.62 -13.64
C LYS A 143 -1.74 -5.37 -13.25
N ALA A 144 -1.70 -6.69 -13.48
CA ALA A 144 -0.51 -7.49 -13.21
C ALA A 144 0.68 -7.07 -14.09
N PHE A 145 0.45 -6.77 -15.37
CA PHE A 145 1.47 -6.24 -16.27
C PHE A 145 2.03 -4.91 -15.76
N LEU A 146 1.16 -4.00 -15.34
CA LEU A 146 1.55 -2.70 -14.82
C LEU A 146 2.41 -2.85 -13.55
N VAL A 147 2.00 -3.72 -12.62
CA VAL A 147 2.78 -4.02 -11.41
C VAL A 147 4.14 -4.61 -11.76
N ALA A 148 4.19 -5.56 -12.70
CA ALA A 148 5.43 -6.15 -13.18
C ALA A 148 6.36 -5.07 -13.78
N PHE A 149 5.81 -4.21 -14.64
CA PHE A 149 6.54 -3.12 -15.26
C PHE A 149 7.12 -2.15 -14.22
N LEU A 150 6.30 -1.66 -13.27
CA LEU A 150 6.79 -0.80 -12.20
C LEU A 150 7.84 -1.46 -11.32
N SER A 151 7.61 -2.72 -10.95
CA SER A 151 8.56 -3.49 -10.14
C SER A 151 9.89 -3.70 -10.86
N LEU A 152 9.91 -3.73 -12.19
CA LEU A 152 11.15 -3.79 -12.97
C LEU A 152 11.98 -2.51 -12.78
N PHE A 153 11.38 -1.32 -12.89
CA PHE A 153 12.10 -0.05 -12.65
C PHE A 153 12.62 0.04 -11.23
N ILE A 154 11.82 -0.39 -10.25
CA ILE A 154 12.23 -0.40 -8.85
C ILE A 154 13.37 -1.40 -8.65
N GLY A 155 13.30 -2.61 -9.22
CA GLY A 155 14.37 -3.60 -9.16
C GLY A 155 15.67 -3.09 -9.77
N VAL A 156 15.60 -2.41 -10.92
CA VAL A 156 16.75 -1.74 -11.56
C VAL A 156 17.34 -0.69 -10.62
N TRP A 157 16.51 0.11 -9.95
CA TRP A 157 16.95 1.07 -8.93
C TRP A 157 17.65 0.37 -7.76
N PHE A 158 17.09 -0.72 -7.23
CA PHE A 158 17.71 -1.51 -6.16
C PHE A 158 19.11 -2.00 -6.53
N PHE A 159 19.29 -2.47 -7.76
CA PHE A 159 20.58 -2.93 -8.24
C PHE A 159 21.58 -1.77 -8.42
N TYR A 160 21.25 -0.76 -9.24
CA TYR A 160 22.21 0.28 -9.62
C TYR A 160 22.41 1.39 -8.58
N LYS A 161 21.36 1.80 -7.86
CA LYS A 161 21.44 2.91 -6.89
C LYS A 161 21.70 2.46 -5.47
N LEU A 162 21.18 1.29 -5.09
CA LEU A 162 21.35 0.75 -3.74
C LEU A 162 22.43 -0.32 -3.64
N GLY A 163 22.98 -0.80 -4.77
CA GLY A 163 24.04 -1.80 -4.79
C GLY A 163 23.58 -3.17 -4.26
N MET A 164 22.26 -3.42 -4.22
CA MET A 164 21.73 -4.68 -3.70
C MET A 164 22.03 -5.79 -4.71
N THR A 165 22.76 -6.81 -4.29
CA THR A 165 23.19 -7.94 -5.16
C THR A 165 23.02 -9.31 -4.53
N SER A 166 22.65 -9.36 -3.25
CA SER A 166 22.46 -10.59 -2.49
C SER A 166 21.14 -10.54 -1.70
N ILE A 167 20.67 -11.73 -1.32
CA ILE A 167 19.57 -11.92 -0.36
C ILE A 167 20.09 -12.72 0.83
N HIS A 168 19.60 -12.38 2.02
CA HIS A 168 19.91 -13.15 3.22
C HIS A 168 18.88 -14.27 3.40
N ILE A 169 19.34 -15.53 3.44
CA ILE A 169 18.49 -16.68 3.76
C ILE A 169 18.59 -16.89 5.27
N PRO A 170 17.46 -16.87 6.02
CA PRO A 170 17.47 -17.16 7.45
C PRO A 170 18.21 -18.47 7.74
N PHE A 171 19.20 -18.42 8.61
CA PHE A 171 20.07 -19.56 8.98
C PHE A 171 20.97 -20.13 7.86
N GLY A 172 20.87 -19.63 6.63
CA GLY A 172 21.61 -20.09 5.45
C GLY A 172 22.68 -19.11 4.94
N GLY A 173 22.74 -17.90 5.50
CA GLY A 173 23.70 -16.86 5.08
C GLY A 173 23.27 -16.10 3.83
N ASP A 174 24.22 -15.36 3.24
CA ASP A 174 23.96 -14.51 2.08
C ASP A 174 24.08 -15.29 0.77
N LEU A 175 23.00 -15.33 -0.01
CA LEU A 175 23.00 -15.85 -1.37
C LEU A 175 23.24 -14.69 -2.35
N TYR A 176 24.36 -14.75 -3.07
CA TYR A 176 24.68 -13.79 -4.12
C TYR A 176 23.88 -14.08 -5.39
N LEU A 177 23.13 -13.08 -5.87
CA LEU A 177 22.31 -13.14 -7.09
C LEU A 177 22.85 -12.25 -8.21
N GLY A 178 23.64 -11.23 -7.89
CA GLY A 178 24.09 -10.22 -8.84
C GLY A 178 22.90 -9.55 -9.53
N ILE A 179 22.92 -9.48 -10.86
CA ILE A 179 21.85 -8.85 -11.66
C ILE A 179 20.50 -9.58 -11.54
N LEU A 180 20.50 -10.85 -11.13
CA LEU A 180 19.28 -11.64 -10.94
C LEU A 180 18.41 -11.14 -9.78
N ILE A 181 18.91 -10.21 -8.96
CA ILE A 181 18.10 -9.51 -7.97
C ILE A 181 16.93 -8.75 -8.60
N ILE A 182 17.08 -8.27 -9.85
CA ILE A 182 16.06 -7.50 -10.56
C ILE A 182 14.85 -8.38 -10.89
N PRO A 183 14.97 -9.50 -11.63
CA PRO A 183 13.84 -10.39 -11.87
C PRO A 183 13.31 -11.02 -10.58
N PHE A 184 14.17 -11.29 -9.59
CA PHE A 184 13.72 -11.74 -8.27
C PHE A 184 12.77 -10.74 -7.61
N PHE A 185 13.12 -9.44 -7.62
CA PHE A 185 12.27 -8.38 -7.09
C PHE A 185 10.91 -8.32 -7.79
N VAL A 186 10.88 -8.46 -9.13
CA VAL A 186 9.64 -8.50 -9.92
C VAL A 186 8.74 -9.66 -9.48
N ILE A 187 9.31 -10.86 -9.28
CA ILE A 187 8.56 -12.03 -8.81
C ILE A 187 7.97 -11.78 -7.42
N VAL A 188 8.78 -11.25 -6.49
CA VAL A 188 8.32 -10.93 -5.12
C VAL A 188 7.20 -9.88 -5.15
N ALA A 189 7.32 -8.84 -5.98
CA ALA A 189 6.29 -7.82 -6.14
C ALA A 189 4.98 -8.40 -6.69
N LEU A 190 5.04 -9.27 -7.71
CA LEU A 190 3.87 -9.95 -8.27
C LEU A 190 3.24 -10.93 -7.26
N ALA A 191 4.06 -11.64 -6.49
CA ALA A 191 3.58 -12.50 -5.41
C ALA A 191 2.85 -11.67 -4.34
N THR A 192 3.39 -10.51 -3.96
CA THR A 192 2.75 -9.60 -2.99
C THR A 192 1.46 -8.99 -3.53
N PHE A 193 1.38 -8.71 -4.83
CA PHE A 193 0.15 -8.24 -5.48
C PHE A 193 -1.02 -9.24 -5.36
N SER A 194 -0.74 -10.54 -5.16
CA SER A 194 -1.80 -11.53 -4.88
C SER A 194 -2.54 -11.26 -3.56
N GLY A 195 -1.99 -10.43 -2.67
CA GLY A 195 -2.68 -9.95 -1.47
C GLY A 195 -3.96 -9.15 -1.75
N GLY A 196 -4.20 -8.68 -2.97
CA GLY A 196 -5.50 -8.11 -3.35
C GLY A 196 -6.66 -9.13 -3.32
N VAL A 197 -6.36 -10.44 -3.31
CA VAL A 197 -7.39 -11.50 -3.30
C VAL A 197 -8.07 -11.63 -1.94
N ILE A 198 -7.39 -11.27 -0.84
CA ILE A 198 -7.95 -11.34 0.52
C ILE A 198 -8.87 -10.15 0.85
N ASP A 199 -9.00 -9.17 -0.05
CA ASP A 199 -9.86 -7.99 0.11
C ASP A 199 -11.30 -8.27 -0.34
N GLY A 200 -11.95 -9.18 0.40
CA GLY A 200 -13.31 -9.65 0.10
C GLY A 200 -14.27 -9.65 1.29
N ILE A 201 -13.74 -9.54 2.51
CA ILE A 201 -14.49 -9.54 3.77
C ILE A 201 -14.08 -8.31 4.57
N ASP A 202 -15.05 -7.63 5.17
CA ASP A 202 -14.82 -6.40 5.93
C ASP A 202 -13.76 -6.61 7.01
N GLY A 203 -12.70 -5.79 6.95
CA GLY A 203 -11.60 -5.81 7.92
C GLY A 203 -10.56 -6.92 7.75
N LEU A 204 -10.76 -7.91 6.86
CA LEU A 204 -9.82 -9.02 6.67
C LEU A 204 -8.46 -8.53 6.14
N SER A 205 -8.46 -7.79 5.03
CA SER A 205 -7.25 -7.22 4.43
C SER A 205 -6.54 -6.25 5.38
N GLY A 206 -7.31 -5.40 6.06
CA GLY A 206 -6.81 -4.45 7.06
C GLY A 206 -6.10 -5.13 8.23
N GLY A 207 -6.70 -6.17 8.83
CA GLY A 207 -6.10 -6.91 9.95
C GLY A 207 -4.84 -7.68 9.57
N VAL A 208 -4.83 -8.31 8.40
CA VAL A 208 -3.66 -9.03 7.87
C VAL A 208 -2.52 -8.06 7.60
N LEU A 209 -2.77 -6.95 6.89
CA LEU A 209 -1.76 -5.94 6.60
C LEU A 209 -1.23 -5.26 7.87
N ALA A 210 -2.08 -4.94 8.83
CA ALA A 210 -1.66 -4.37 10.12
C ALA A 210 -0.67 -5.29 10.84
N SER A 211 -0.93 -6.60 10.85
CA SER A 211 -0.05 -7.60 11.46
C SER A 211 1.30 -7.70 10.72
N ILE A 212 1.29 -7.68 9.39
CA ILE A 212 2.50 -7.70 8.55
C ILE A 212 3.36 -6.45 8.81
N PHE A 213 2.76 -5.25 8.78
CA PHE A 213 3.48 -4.00 9.01
C PHE A 213 3.99 -3.87 10.45
N HIS A 214 3.23 -4.36 11.44
CA HIS A 214 3.69 -4.42 12.82
C HIS A 214 4.95 -5.28 12.96
N ASN A 215 4.94 -6.48 12.39
CA ASN A 215 6.10 -7.37 12.42
C ASN A 215 7.31 -6.74 11.71
N TRP A 216 7.10 -6.09 10.56
CA TRP A 216 8.17 -5.41 9.84
C TRP A 216 8.75 -4.24 10.64
N SER A 217 7.90 -3.46 11.33
CA SER A 217 8.34 -2.41 12.25
C SER A 217 9.24 -2.96 13.36
N ASN A 218 8.87 -4.10 13.96
CA ASN A 218 9.67 -4.75 15.00
C ASN A 218 11.03 -5.23 14.48
N PHE A 219 11.07 -5.82 13.28
CA PHE A 219 12.33 -6.16 12.61
C PHE A 219 13.18 -4.92 12.34
N GLY A 220 12.58 -3.83 11.87
CA GLY A 220 13.27 -2.56 11.66
C GLY A 220 13.89 -2.00 12.94
N ILE A 221 13.23 -2.15 14.08
CA ILE A 221 13.77 -1.76 15.40
C ILE A 221 14.97 -2.65 15.79
N SER A 222 14.91 -3.96 15.49
CA SER A 222 15.99 -4.90 15.86
C SER A 222 17.29 -4.69 15.07
N LEU A 223 17.23 -4.02 13.92
CA LEU A 223 18.37 -3.76 13.03
C LEU A 223 19.07 -2.41 13.28
N VAL A 224 18.59 -1.58 14.23
CA VAL A 224 19.09 -0.19 14.49
C VAL A 224 19.47 0.04 15.95
#